data_AF-A0A8C9QDJ5-F1
#
_entry.id   AF-A0A8C9QDJ5-F1
#
_cell.length_a   1.000
_cell.length_b   1.000
_cell.length_c   1.000
_cell.angle_alpha   90.00
_cell.angle_beta   90.00
_cell.angle_gamma   90.00
#
_symmetry.space_group_name_H-M   'P 1'
#
loop_
_entity.id
_entity.type
_entity.pdbx_description
1 polymer ?
#
loop_
_entity_poly.entity_id
_entity_poly.type
_entity_poly.pdbx_seq_one_letter_code
_entity_poly.pdbx_strand_id
1 'polypeptide(L)'
;KALQQNSCRPGALVCGGLTPSLVCFQNYFESYLAVASTVPALLCLVVNFLLVNRIPVHVRVLASLTVTLAIFVVMTVLVKVDTSSWRHGFFAVTIVCMVIVSGSSTIFSSSVYGLTGAFPMRNAQALISGGAMGGTISAVASLVDLAASRDVTDSTLAFFLTAAAFLGLCLGLYLLLPRLEYSRYYMRPICPARVFSGEEAAPQDTCSTPLVAPGSGGSHMPPLRPILKKTGGLGFCVLYLFLITSLIFPAVCTNIESLHKDSGSPWTTTFFVPLTTFLLYNFADLCGRQITAWVQVPGPKSKVLPGLVLLRSCLVPLFVFCNYQPRVRLATVVFRSDVYPVLFTCLLGLSNGYLSTLALVYGPKIVPRELAEATGVVMSFYMSIGLVLGSACSALLVHLI
;
A
#
# COMPACT_ATOMS: atom_id res chain seq x y z
N LYS A 1 -24.86 -6.55 -2.65
CA LYS A 1 -24.36 -6.79 -4.04
C LYS A 1 -25.46 -7.26 -5.01
N ALA A 2 -26.62 -6.59 -5.04
CA ALA A 2 -27.67 -6.83 -6.05
C ALA A 2 -28.43 -5.53 -6.41
N LEU A 3 -27.73 -4.39 -6.45
CA LEU A 3 -28.32 -3.08 -6.73
C LEU A 3 -27.57 -2.28 -7.80
N GLN A 4 -26.66 -2.92 -8.54
CA GLN A 4 -25.82 -2.22 -9.51
C GLN A 4 -26.41 -2.19 -10.93
N GLN A 5 -27.70 -2.51 -11.11
CA GLN A 5 -28.30 -2.69 -12.44
C GLN A 5 -29.62 -1.95 -12.68
N ASN A 6 -29.91 -0.87 -11.95
CA ASN A 6 -30.97 0.05 -12.34
C ASN A 6 -30.40 1.45 -12.58
N SER A 7 -30.04 1.65 -13.85
CA SER A 7 -29.84 2.96 -14.46
C SER A 7 -31.02 3.89 -14.14
N CYS A 8 -30.71 5.13 -13.77
CA CYS A 8 -31.69 6.19 -13.55
C CYS A 8 -32.72 6.27 -14.70
N ARG A 9 -33.97 5.88 -14.44
CA ARG A 9 -35.13 6.47 -15.10
C ARG A 9 -35.66 7.59 -14.19
N PRO A 10 -35.86 8.81 -14.70
CA PRO A 10 -36.55 9.85 -13.95
C PRO A 10 -38.03 9.46 -13.87
N GLY A 11 -38.46 8.94 -12.73
CA GLY A 11 -39.85 8.54 -12.49
C GLY A 11 -40.02 7.06 -12.19
N ALA A 12 -39.56 6.61 -11.02
CA ALA A 12 -40.09 5.43 -10.36
C ALA A 12 -40.05 5.67 -8.86
N LEU A 13 -41.19 6.17 -8.36
CA LEU A 13 -41.49 6.33 -6.94
C LEU A 13 -41.62 4.93 -6.31
N VAL A 14 -41.17 4.80 -5.06
CA VAL A 14 -41.42 3.70 -4.12
C VAL A 14 -40.52 2.47 -4.23
N CYS A 15 -39.47 2.46 -3.41
CA CYS A 15 -38.99 1.26 -2.71
C CYS A 15 -38.49 1.65 -1.31
N GLY A 16 -39.24 1.24 -0.28
CA GLY A 16 -38.77 1.10 1.10
C GLY A 16 -38.19 2.34 1.79
N GLY A 17 -39.04 3.32 2.17
CA GLY A 17 -38.82 4.23 3.31
C GLY A 17 -37.55 5.09 3.39
N LEU A 18 -36.61 5.01 2.44
CA LEU A 18 -35.42 5.86 2.38
C LEU A 18 -35.71 7.09 1.51
N THR A 19 -35.40 8.28 2.02
CA THR A 19 -35.43 9.51 1.23
C THR A 19 -34.48 9.40 0.03
N PRO A 20 -34.78 10.06 -1.11
CA PRO A 20 -33.97 9.96 -2.33
C PRO A 20 -32.51 10.40 -2.14
N SER A 21 -32.23 11.27 -1.15
CA SER A 21 -30.88 11.64 -0.76
C SER A 21 -30.10 10.51 -0.09
N LEU A 22 -30.75 9.66 0.71
CA LEU A 22 -30.12 8.51 1.38
C LEU A 22 -29.72 7.40 0.39
N VAL A 23 -30.55 7.14 -0.62
CA VAL A 23 -30.23 6.18 -1.70
C VAL A 23 -29.00 6.64 -2.49
N CYS A 24 -28.85 7.95 -2.68
CA CYS A 24 -27.68 8.54 -3.34
C CYS A 24 -26.39 8.29 -2.53
N PHE A 25 -26.38 8.56 -1.21
CA PHE A 25 -25.19 8.37 -0.38
C PHE A 25 -24.71 6.92 -0.31
N GLN A 26 -25.62 5.96 -0.22
CA GLN A 26 -25.27 4.54 -0.14
C GLN A 26 -24.66 4.03 -1.46
N ASN A 27 -25.13 4.55 -2.60
CA ASN A 27 -24.61 4.18 -3.92
C ASN A 27 -23.22 4.76 -4.21
N TYR A 28 -22.88 5.92 -3.63
CA TYR A 28 -21.57 6.56 -3.81
C TYR A 28 -20.60 6.33 -2.63
N PHE A 29 -21.01 5.57 -1.61
CA PHE A 29 -20.23 5.36 -0.38
C PHE A 29 -18.81 4.83 -0.67
N GLU A 30 -18.70 3.81 -1.53
CA GLU A 30 -17.40 3.22 -1.91
C GLU A 30 -16.51 4.24 -2.65
N SER A 31 -17.11 5.04 -3.55
CA SER A 31 -16.40 6.11 -4.25
C SER A 31 -15.91 7.20 -3.31
N TYR A 32 -16.73 7.62 -2.35
CA TYR A 32 -16.35 8.59 -1.32
C TYR A 32 -15.22 8.05 -0.44
N LEU A 33 -15.28 6.77 -0.03
CA LEU A 33 -14.21 6.13 0.74
C LEU A 33 -12.90 6.03 -0.04
N ALA A 34 -12.96 5.70 -1.33
CA ALA A 34 -11.78 5.65 -2.18
C ALA A 34 -11.12 7.03 -2.33
N VAL A 35 -11.90 8.09 -2.54
CA VAL A 35 -11.38 9.46 -2.62
C VAL A 35 -10.85 9.94 -1.26
N ALA A 36 -11.60 9.69 -0.19
CA ALA A 36 -11.25 10.08 1.17
C ALA A 36 -10.00 9.35 1.72
N SER A 37 -9.65 8.20 1.17
CA SER A 37 -8.41 7.50 1.53
C SER A 37 -7.23 7.94 0.67
N THR A 38 -7.41 8.11 -0.64
CA THR A 38 -6.32 8.37 -1.59
C THR A 38 -5.79 9.81 -1.57
N VAL A 39 -6.68 10.81 -1.55
CA VAL A 39 -6.27 12.22 -1.60
C VAL A 39 -5.46 12.63 -0.36
N PRO A 40 -5.92 12.32 0.88
CA PRO A 40 -5.15 12.67 2.08
C PRO A 40 -3.86 11.86 2.19
N ALA A 41 -3.84 10.60 1.75
CA ALA A 41 -2.62 9.80 1.74
C ALA A 41 -1.52 10.49 0.92
N LEU A 42 -1.84 10.99 -0.28
CA LEU A 42 -0.87 11.72 -1.11
C LEU A 42 -0.38 13.01 -0.44
N LEU A 43 -1.28 13.79 0.15
CA LEU A 43 -0.92 15.02 0.86
C LEU A 43 -0.03 14.71 2.07
N CYS A 44 -0.42 13.74 2.89
CA CYS A 44 0.34 13.28 4.05
C CYS A 44 1.71 12.72 3.64
N LEU A 45 1.83 12.12 2.46
CA LEU A 45 3.11 11.64 1.94
C LEU A 45 4.07 12.79 1.60
N VAL A 46 3.56 13.85 0.97
CA VAL A 46 4.34 15.07 0.70
C VAL A 46 4.74 15.76 2.01
N VAL A 47 3.80 15.89 2.95
CA VAL A 47 4.07 16.43 4.29
C VAL A 47 5.13 15.59 5.00
N ASN A 48 5.02 14.27 4.97
CA ASN A 48 5.98 13.36 5.61
C ASN A 48 7.39 13.49 5.02
N PHE A 49 7.49 13.72 3.72
CA PHE A 49 8.76 14.01 3.07
C PHE A 49 9.38 15.33 3.56
N LEU A 50 8.58 16.37 3.80
CA LEU A 50 9.07 17.62 4.42
C LEU A 50 9.45 17.42 5.90
N LEU A 51 8.70 16.58 6.61
CA LEU A 51 8.91 16.28 8.02
C LEU A 51 10.13 15.37 8.28
N VAL A 52 10.62 14.63 7.28
CA VAL A 52 11.76 13.70 7.44
C VAL A 52 13.01 14.38 8.01
N ASN A 53 13.21 15.67 7.70
CA ASN A 53 14.36 16.45 8.15
C ASN A 53 14.10 17.20 9.48
N ARG A 54 12.83 17.37 9.87
CA ARG A 54 12.43 18.20 11.01
C ARG A 54 12.09 17.37 12.25
N ILE A 55 11.54 16.17 12.04
CA ILE A 55 11.01 15.33 13.13
C ILE A 55 11.72 13.97 13.08
N PRO A 56 12.28 13.49 14.20
CA PRO A 56 12.92 12.19 14.25
C PRO A 56 11.92 11.07 13.92
N VAL A 57 12.39 10.05 13.21
CA VAL A 57 11.59 8.89 12.76
C VAL A 57 10.83 8.22 13.91
N HIS A 58 11.41 8.20 15.12
CA HIS A 58 10.76 7.65 16.31
C HIS A 58 9.45 8.34 16.67
N VAL A 59 9.43 9.67 16.64
CA VAL A 59 8.24 10.45 16.95
C VAL A 59 7.20 10.28 15.85
N ARG A 60 7.61 10.27 14.58
CA ARG A 60 6.70 10.06 13.43
C ARG A 60 6.00 8.70 13.48
N VAL A 61 6.74 7.62 13.72
CA VAL A 61 6.19 6.26 13.82
C VAL A 61 5.30 6.12 15.05
N LEU A 62 5.73 6.62 16.21
CA LEU A 62 4.95 6.50 17.44
C LEU A 62 3.64 7.30 17.36
N ALA A 63 3.71 8.55 16.88
CA ALA A 63 2.53 9.41 16.73
C ALA A 63 1.54 8.84 15.70
N SER A 64 2.02 8.30 14.58
CA SER A 64 1.11 7.68 13.60
C SER A 64 0.44 6.42 14.15
N LEU A 65 1.16 5.54 14.86
CA LEU A 65 0.57 4.36 15.51
C LEU A 65 -0.45 4.72 16.59
N THR A 66 -0.17 5.72 17.43
CA THR A 66 -1.10 6.14 18.49
C THR A 66 -2.35 6.78 17.92
N VAL A 67 -2.23 7.63 16.88
CA VAL A 67 -3.38 8.21 16.18
C VAL A 67 -4.23 7.12 15.52
N THR A 68 -3.60 6.19 14.80
CA THR A 68 -4.34 5.07 14.18
C THR A 68 -5.05 4.22 15.23
N LEU A 69 -4.39 3.84 16.33
CA LEU A 69 -5.01 3.09 17.42
C LEU A 69 -6.20 3.83 18.05
N ALA A 70 -6.06 5.14 18.31
CA ALA A 70 -7.14 5.95 18.87
C ALA A 70 -8.37 5.97 17.95
N ILE A 71 -8.18 6.13 16.64
CA ILE A 71 -9.30 6.08 15.68
C ILE A 71 -9.94 4.69 15.62
N PHE A 72 -9.18 3.60 15.67
CA PHE A 72 -9.75 2.25 15.72
C PHE A 72 -10.61 2.02 16.98
N VAL A 73 -10.20 2.58 18.13
CA VAL A 73 -11.03 2.56 19.35
C VAL A 73 -12.31 3.37 19.16
N VAL A 74 -12.23 4.58 18.59
CA VAL A 74 -13.40 5.41 18.26
C VAL A 74 -14.36 4.65 17.33
N MET A 75 -13.85 4.02 16.28
CA MET A 75 -14.66 3.21 15.35
C MET A 75 -15.32 2.02 16.06
N THR A 76 -14.62 1.36 16.97
CA THR A 76 -15.19 0.26 17.77
C THR A 76 -16.37 0.72 18.62
N VAL A 77 -16.26 1.89 19.27
CA VAL A 77 -17.35 2.48 20.05
C VAL A 77 -18.51 2.86 19.15
N LEU A 78 -18.24 3.50 18.00
CA LEU A 78 -19.27 3.92 17.04
C LEU A 78 -20.11 2.77 16.51
N VAL A 79 -19.57 1.55 16.40
CA VAL A 79 -20.34 0.38 15.94
C VAL A 79 -21.42 -0.05 16.94
N LYS A 80 -21.24 0.21 18.25
CA LYS A 80 -22.24 -0.11 19.28
C LYS A 80 -23.26 1.01 19.52
N VAL A 81 -23.06 2.20 18.94
CA VAL A 81 -23.94 3.36 19.14
C VAL A 81 -25.12 3.32 18.16
N ASP A 82 -26.34 3.38 18.70
CA ASP A 82 -27.56 3.43 17.89
C ASP A 82 -27.59 4.67 16.99
N THR A 83 -27.35 4.43 15.69
CA THR A 83 -27.19 5.50 14.69
C THR A 83 -28.49 5.88 13.99
N SER A 84 -29.62 5.34 14.44
CA SER A 84 -30.92 5.45 13.76
C SER A 84 -31.40 6.90 13.60
N SER A 85 -31.00 7.80 14.52
CA SER A 85 -31.39 9.21 14.54
C SER A 85 -30.40 10.18 13.85
N TRP A 86 -29.12 9.82 13.68
CA TRP A 86 -28.09 10.72 13.14
C TRP A 86 -27.18 10.07 12.07
N ARG A 87 -27.79 9.40 11.08
CA ARG A 87 -27.07 8.72 9.98
C ARG A 87 -26.12 9.65 9.20
N HIS A 88 -26.49 10.91 8.98
CA HIS A 88 -25.63 11.89 8.28
C HIS A 88 -24.37 12.22 9.08
N GLY A 89 -24.48 12.33 10.40
CA GLY A 89 -23.32 12.55 11.27
C GLY A 89 -22.39 11.37 11.30
N PHE A 90 -22.94 10.16 11.43
CA PHE A 90 -22.14 8.94 11.39
C PHE A 90 -21.38 8.75 10.09
N PHE A 91 -22.03 9.04 8.96
CA PHE A 91 -21.34 9.04 7.66
C PHE A 91 -20.18 10.05 7.64
N ALA A 92 -20.43 11.30 8.04
CA ALA A 92 -19.38 12.33 8.08
C ALA A 92 -18.22 11.95 9.03
N VAL A 93 -18.53 11.45 10.23
CA VAL A 93 -17.53 11.00 11.21
C VAL A 93 -16.72 9.83 10.65
N THR A 94 -17.37 8.86 10.00
CA THR A 94 -16.68 7.70 9.39
C THR A 94 -15.72 8.13 8.29
N ILE A 95 -16.13 9.06 7.42
CA ILE A 95 -15.26 9.61 6.38
C ILE A 95 -14.07 10.36 6.99
N VAL A 96 -14.29 11.20 8.00
CA VAL A 96 -13.21 11.91 8.71
C VAL A 96 -12.24 10.93 9.39
N CYS A 97 -12.75 9.89 10.05
CA CYS A 97 -11.93 8.83 10.63
C CYS A 97 -11.08 8.13 9.57
N MET A 98 -11.67 7.82 8.40
CA MET A 98 -10.95 7.20 7.29
C MET A 98 -9.83 8.09 6.74
N VAL A 99 -10.08 9.39 6.60
CA VAL A 99 -9.07 10.39 6.18
C VAL A 99 -7.88 10.38 7.14
N ILE A 100 -8.14 10.43 8.46
CA ILE A 100 -7.11 10.47 9.50
C ILE A 100 -6.32 9.15 9.53
N VAL A 101 -7.01 8.01 9.44
CA VAL A 101 -6.37 6.68 9.40
C VAL A 101 -5.51 6.52 8.16
N SER A 102 -5.99 6.93 6.99
CA SER A 102 -5.22 6.83 5.74
C SER A 102 -3.97 7.71 5.77
N GLY A 103 -4.11 8.96 6.24
CA GLY A 103 -2.98 9.87 6.39
C GLY A 103 -1.93 9.35 7.38
N SER A 104 -2.38 8.89 8.56
CA SER A 104 -1.50 8.34 9.60
C SER A 104 -0.81 7.05 9.14
N SER A 105 -1.54 6.15 8.47
CA SER A 105 -0.98 4.90 7.92
C SER A 105 0.05 5.16 6.82
N THR A 106 -0.13 6.22 6.03
CA THR A 106 0.84 6.64 5.02
C THR A 106 2.11 7.19 5.65
N ILE A 107 1.98 8.03 6.69
CA ILE A 107 3.12 8.53 7.48
C ILE A 107 3.86 7.37 8.13
N PHE A 108 3.13 6.43 8.75
CA PHE A 108 3.70 5.22 9.35
C PHE A 108 4.50 4.42 8.32
N SER A 109 3.86 4.00 7.23
CA SER A 109 4.47 3.13 6.22
C SER A 109 5.73 3.76 5.62
N SER A 110 5.66 5.03 5.23
CA SER A 110 6.79 5.75 4.65
C SER A 110 7.93 6.00 5.65
N SER A 111 7.61 6.27 6.93
CA SER A 111 8.62 6.44 7.99
C SER A 111 9.34 5.12 8.27
N VAL A 112 8.60 4.02 8.31
CA VAL A 112 9.17 2.68 8.55
C VAL A 112 10.00 2.22 7.34
N TYR A 113 9.58 2.51 6.11
CA TYR A 113 10.42 2.30 4.92
C TYR A 113 11.71 3.12 4.96
N GLY A 114 11.64 4.40 5.35
CA GLY A 114 12.83 5.21 5.59
C GLY A 114 13.77 4.57 6.62
N LEU A 115 13.21 4.15 7.76
CA LEU A 115 13.98 3.50 8.83
C LEU A 115 14.72 2.25 8.34
N THR A 116 14.09 1.42 7.49
CA THR A 116 14.74 0.22 6.96
C THR A 116 15.94 0.48 6.07
N GLY A 117 16.10 1.69 5.53
CA GLY A 117 17.30 2.08 4.79
C GLY A 117 18.57 1.96 5.63
N ALA A 118 18.48 2.24 6.93
CA ALA A 118 19.59 2.13 7.87
C ALA A 118 19.93 0.68 8.26
N PHE A 119 18.96 -0.23 8.16
CA PHE A 119 19.13 -1.63 8.53
C PHE A 119 19.63 -2.50 7.36
N PRO A 120 20.20 -3.68 7.61
CA PRO A 120 20.55 -4.65 6.57
C PRO A 120 19.35 -5.06 5.70
N MET A 121 19.61 -5.48 4.47
CA MET A 121 18.58 -5.85 3.49
C MET A 121 17.59 -6.91 4.00
N ARG A 122 18.07 -7.86 4.81
CA ARG A 122 17.23 -8.89 5.43
C ARG A 122 16.10 -8.30 6.29
N ASN A 123 16.34 -7.20 6.99
CA ASN A 123 15.33 -6.57 7.85
C ASN A 123 14.33 -5.77 7.02
N ALA A 124 14.80 -5.08 5.97
CA ALA A 124 13.92 -4.41 5.01
C ALA A 124 12.99 -5.41 4.32
N GLN A 125 13.52 -6.58 3.96
CA GLN A 125 12.78 -7.65 3.33
C GLN A 125 11.76 -8.30 4.29
N ALA A 126 12.11 -8.49 5.57
CA ALA A 126 11.16 -8.95 6.60
C ALA A 126 9.99 -7.97 6.79
N LEU A 127 10.26 -6.66 6.82
CA LEU A 127 9.20 -5.64 6.87
C LEU A 127 8.28 -5.72 5.64
N ILE A 128 8.88 -5.74 4.45
CA ILE A 128 8.13 -5.77 3.19
C ILE A 128 7.27 -7.05 3.08
N SER A 129 7.82 -8.20 3.50
CA SER A 129 7.08 -9.46 3.59
C SER A 129 5.92 -9.37 4.60
N GLY A 130 6.15 -8.74 5.76
CA GLY A 130 5.12 -8.48 6.77
C GLY A 130 3.91 -7.71 6.23
N GLY A 131 4.13 -6.74 5.33
CA GLY A 131 3.05 -6.04 4.64
C GLY A 131 2.15 -6.97 3.81
N ALA A 132 2.73 -7.91 3.06
CA ALA A 132 1.96 -8.89 2.28
C ALA A 132 1.29 -9.97 3.14
N MET A 133 1.91 -10.35 4.26
CA MET A 133 1.25 -11.21 5.25
C MET A 133 -0.03 -10.57 5.77
N GLY A 134 -0.01 -9.26 6.07
CA GLY A 134 -1.20 -8.50 6.47
C GLY A 134 -2.32 -8.55 5.43
N GLY A 135 -1.97 -8.39 4.14
CA GLY A 135 -2.93 -8.53 3.03
C GLY A 135 -3.53 -9.94 2.92
N THR A 136 -2.71 -10.97 3.11
CA THR A 136 -3.16 -12.38 3.08
C THR A 136 -4.09 -12.69 4.26
N ILE A 137 -3.72 -12.26 5.48
CA ILE A 137 -4.55 -12.40 6.68
C ILE A 137 -5.89 -11.68 6.48
N SER A 138 -5.89 -10.47 5.90
CA SER A 138 -7.12 -9.74 5.59
C SER A 138 -8.00 -10.49 4.59
N ALA A 139 -7.42 -11.08 3.54
CA ALA A 139 -8.17 -11.84 2.54
C ALA A 139 -8.79 -13.11 3.14
N VAL A 140 -8.04 -13.83 3.99
CA VAL A 140 -8.57 -14.99 4.73
C VAL A 140 -9.69 -14.55 5.67
N ALA A 141 -9.51 -13.46 6.41
CA ALA A 141 -10.53 -12.96 7.33
C ALA A 141 -11.82 -12.55 6.60
N SER A 142 -11.72 -11.89 5.44
CA SER A 142 -12.89 -11.59 4.60
C SER A 142 -13.57 -12.85 4.04
N LEU A 143 -12.82 -13.91 3.75
CA LEU A 143 -13.37 -15.18 3.29
C LEU A 143 -14.09 -15.93 4.42
N VAL A 144 -13.50 -15.93 5.62
CA VAL A 144 -14.12 -16.52 6.83
C VAL A 144 -15.38 -15.75 7.21
N ASP A 145 -15.33 -14.42 7.17
CA ASP A 145 -16.52 -13.57 7.38
C ASP A 145 -17.63 -13.95 6.39
N LEU A 146 -17.32 -13.98 5.09
CA LEU A 146 -18.29 -14.37 4.06
C LEU A 146 -18.89 -15.78 4.26
N ALA A 147 -18.15 -16.71 4.89
CA ALA A 147 -18.61 -18.07 5.14
C ALA A 147 -19.36 -18.24 6.46
N ALA A 148 -19.04 -17.45 7.49
CA ALA A 148 -19.47 -17.69 8.87
C ALA A 148 -20.42 -16.61 9.41
N SER A 149 -20.41 -15.38 8.89
CA SER A 149 -21.18 -14.30 9.48
C SER A 149 -22.65 -14.32 9.08
N ARG A 150 -23.50 -14.27 10.12
CA ARG A 150 -24.95 -14.07 9.99
C ARG A 150 -25.33 -12.60 10.26
N ASP A 151 -24.55 -11.93 11.11
CA ASP A 151 -24.74 -10.54 11.50
C ASP A 151 -23.50 -9.68 11.16
N VAL A 152 -23.75 -8.59 10.45
CA VAL A 152 -22.69 -7.67 9.96
C VAL A 152 -22.05 -6.91 11.12
N THR A 153 -22.82 -6.58 12.16
CA THR A 153 -22.35 -5.77 13.30
C THR A 153 -21.31 -6.52 14.14
N ASP A 154 -21.57 -7.77 14.51
CA ASP A 154 -20.65 -8.56 15.32
C ASP A 154 -19.35 -8.88 14.57
N SER A 155 -19.45 -9.11 13.27
CA SER A 155 -18.30 -9.30 12.39
C SER A 155 -17.46 -8.04 12.29
N THR A 156 -18.11 -6.88 12.10
CA THR A 156 -17.44 -5.56 12.05
C THR A 156 -16.73 -5.25 13.38
N LEU A 157 -17.36 -5.56 14.52
CA LEU A 157 -16.74 -5.43 15.83
C LEU A 157 -15.50 -6.31 15.98
N ALA A 158 -15.59 -7.58 15.56
CA ALA A 158 -14.46 -8.50 15.59
C ALA A 158 -13.29 -7.99 14.74
N PHE A 159 -13.55 -7.42 13.55
CA PHE A 159 -12.51 -6.81 12.72
C PHE A 159 -11.83 -5.62 13.40
N PHE A 160 -12.59 -4.67 13.95
CA PHE A 160 -12.01 -3.50 14.61
C PHE A 160 -11.25 -3.84 15.90
N LEU A 161 -11.77 -4.76 16.71
CA LEU A 161 -11.08 -5.23 17.92
C LEU A 161 -9.79 -5.99 17.59
N THR A 162 -9.84 -6.86 16.59
CA THR A 162 -8.64 -7.58 16.12
C THR A 162 -7.59 -6.60 15.63
N ALA A 163 -7.98 -5.62 14.79
CA ALA A 163 -7.07 -4.58 14.32
C ALA A 163 -6.47 -3.73 15.46
N ALA A 164 -7.29 -3.34 16.45
CA ALA A 164 -6.82 -2.61 17.63
C ALA A 164 -5.80 -3.42 18.45
N ALA A 165 -6.03 -4.73 18.63
CA ALA A 165 -5.08 -5.62 19.32
C ALA A 165 -3.75 -5.74 18.55
N PHE A 166 -3.79 -5.93 17.23
CA PHE A 166 -2.58 -5.97 16.39
C PHE A 166 -1.81 -4.64 16.41
N LEU A 167 -2.51 -3.50 16.39
CA LEU A 167 -1.90 -2.17 16.50
C LEU A 167 -1.27 -1.94 17.87
N GLY A 168 -1.95 -2.35 18.95
CA GLY A 168 -1.42 -2.29 20.31
C GLY A 168 -0.17 -3.15 20.49
N LEU A 169 -0.17 -4.35 19.94
CA LEU A 169 1.01 -5.23 19.90
C LEU A 169 2.15 -4.59 19.09
N CYS A 170 1.86 -4.03 17.92
CA CYS A 170 2.84 -3.33 17.09
C CYS A 170 3.47 -2.14 17.84
N LEU A 171 2.65 -1.36 18.54
CA LEU A 171 3.08 -0.25 19.38
C LEU A 171 4.02 -0.72 20.51
N GLY A 172 3.64 -1.78 21.22
CA GLY A 172 4.48 -2.37 22.28
C GLY A 172 5.83 -2.88 21.75
N LEU A 173 5.82 -3.61 20.64
CA LEU A 173 7.04 -4.09 19.98
C LEU A 173 7.94 -2.95 19.49
N TYR A 174 7.34 -1.86 18.99
CA TYR A 174 8.09 -0.68 18.57
C TYR A 174 8.75 0.05 19.76
N LEU A 175 8.06 0.13 20.91
CA LEU A 175 8.63 0.69 22.14
C LEU A 175 9.75 -0.17 22.73
N LEU A 176 9.72 -1.49 22.49
CA LEU A 176 10.80 -2.41 22.87
C LEU A 176 12.01 -2.29 21.93
N LEU A 177 11.82 -1.83 20.69
CA LEU A 177 12.88 -1.78 19.69
C LEU A 177 14.14 -1.05 20.16
N PRO A 178 14.11 0.16 20.78
CA PRO A 178 15.32 0.87 21.23
C PRO A 178 16.05 0.20 22.41
N ARG A 179 15.41 -0.76 23.10
CA ARG A 179 16.04 -1.51 24.20
C ARG A 179 16.99 -2.59 23.69
N LEU A 180 16.87 -3.01 22.43
CA LEU A 180 17.74 -4.01 21.81
C LEU A 180 19.07 -3.38 21.38
N GLU A 181 20.19 -3.96 21.78
CA GLU A 181 21.52 -3.47 21.41
C GLU A 181 21.74 -3.44 19.89
N TYR A 182 21.21 -4.45 19.19
CA TYR A 182 21.25 -4.57 17.74
C TYR A 182 20.60 -3.37 17.04
N SER A 183 19.41 -2.95 17.48
CA SER A 183 18.71 -1.82 16.85
C SER A 183 19.45 -0.51 17.11
N ARG A 184 19.98 -0.33 18.32
CA ARG A 184 20.72 0.86 18.74
C ARG A 184 21.97 1.09 17.89
N TYR A 185 22.63 0.02 17.47
CA TYR A 185 23.76 0.08 16.55
C TYR A 185 23.37 0.64 15.17
N TYR A 186 22.24 0.21 14.61
CA TYR A 186 21.81 0.68 13.28
C TYR A 186 21.10 2.04 13.30
N MET A 187 20.42 2.37 14.40
CA MET A 187 19.68 3.63 14.59
C MET A 187 20.56 4.80 15.08
N ARG A 188 21.81 4.56 15.51
CA ARG A 188 22.72 5.66 15.86
C ARG A 188 22.99 6.54 14.62
N PRO A 189 22.76 7.86 14.71
CA PRO A 189 23.17 8.78 13.65
C PRO A 189 24.68 8.64 13.43
N ILE A 190 25.09 8.41 12.19
CA ILE A 190 26.50 8.53 11.82
C ILE A 190 26.78 10.02 11.73
N CYS A 191 27.70 10.54 12.56
CA CYS A 191 28.20 11.91 12.41
C CYS A 191 28.70 12.09 10.97
N PRO A 192 28.36 13.19 10.29
CA PRO A 192 28.66 13.34 8.88
C PRO A 192 30.17 13.30 8.67
N ALA A 193 30.66 12.25 8.03
CA ALA A 193 32.01 12.24 7.50
C ALA A 193 32.02 13.21 6.31
N ARG A 194 32.89 14.22 6.36
CA ARG A 194 33.16 15.19 5.30
C ARG A 194 33.56 14.48 3.99
N VAL A 195 32.61 13.99 3.19
CA VAL A 195 32.89 13.25 1.94
C VAL A 195 32.54 14.05 0.67
N PHE A 196 32.23 15.34 0.79
CA PHE A 196 32.20 16.26 -0.34
C PHE A 196 33.24 17.37 -0.19
N SER A 197 34.52 17.00 -0.27
CA SER A 197 35.56 17.89 -0.77
C SER A 197 36.53 17.02 -1.55
N GLY A 198 36.36 17.02 -2.87
CA GLY A 198 37.40 16.56 -3.76
C GLY A 198 38.37 17.70 -3.93
N GLU A 199 39.52 17.62 -3.26
CA GLU A 199 40.80 18.17 -3.72
C GLU A 199 41.93 17.51 -2.90
N GLU A 200 43.02 17.19 -3.60
CA GLU A 200 44.14 16.33 -3.19
C GLU A 200 45.11 16.96 -2.16
N ALA A 201 45.80 16.08 -1.42
CA ALA A 201 47.10 16.25 -0.69
C ALA A 201 47.10 17.19 0.56
N ALA A 202 47.80 16.96 1.68
CA ALA A 202 48.82 16.03 2.18
C ALA A 202 48.80 16.07 3.76
N PRO A 203 49.59 15.27 4.50
CA PRO A 203 49.40 15.05 5.95
C PRO A 203 50.21 16.02 6.82
N GLN A 204 49.60 16.64 7.83
CA GLN A 204 50.34 17.23 8.97
C GLN A 204 49.58 17.12 10.30
N ASP A 205 50.37 16.75 11.30
CA ASP A 205 50.10 16.63 12.73
C ASP A 205 49.62 17.93 13.40
N THR A 206 48.92 17.74 14.52
CA THR A 206 48.98 18.52 15.78
C THR A 206 47.63 19.01 16.30
N CYS A 207 47.38 18.60 17.56
CA CYS A 207 46.29 19.00 18.43
C CYS A 207 46.45 20.45 18.91
N SER A 208 45.47 21.33 18.68
CA SER A 208 45.19 22.49 19.55
C SER A 208 43.76 22.99 19.36
N THR A 209 42.98 23.02 20.44
CA THR A 209 41.72 23.78 20.56
C THR A 209 42.03 25.28 20.67
N PRO A 210 41.21 26.17 20.09
CA PRO A 210 40.50 27.11 20.97
C PRO A 210 39.05 27.41 20.55
N LEU A 211 38.30 27.91 21.53
CA LEU A 211 36.86 28.18 21.51
C LEU A 211 36.45 29.46 20.73
N VAL A 212 35.17 29.45 20.33
CA VAL A 212 34.24 30.57 20.01
C VAL A 212 34.29 31.18 18.60
N ALA A 213 33.31 30.79 17.76
CA ALA A 213 32.29 31.68 17.19
C ALA A 213 31.11 30.86 16.62
N PRO A 214 29.84 31.26 16.86
CA PRO A 214 28.65 30.52 16.43
C PRO A 214 28.32 30.82 14.95
N GLY A 215 28.81 29.98 14.04
CA GLY A 215 28.54 30.06 12.61
C GLY A 215 27.41 29.13 12.17
N SER A 216 26.28 29.74 11.78
CA SER A 216 25.19 29.22 10.94
C SER A 216 24.85 27.72 11.05
N GLY A 217 23.85 27.42 11.89
CA GLY A 217 23.05 26.20 11.81
C GLY A 217 22.24 26.13 10.52
N GLY A 218 22.90 25.89 9.39
CA GLY A 218 22.26 25.51 8.14
C GLY A 218 21.72 24.10 8.28
N SER A 219 20.42 23.99 8.57
CA SER A 219 19.61 22.78 8.39
C SER A 219 19.92 22.18 7.01
N HIS A 220 20.86 21.24 6.98
CA HIS A 220 21.39 20.65 5.76
C HIS A 220 20.29 19.79 5.14
N MET A 221 19.52 20.37 4.21
CA MET A 221 18.58 19.58 3.42
C MET A 221 19.42 18.52 2.70
N PRO A 222 19.14 17.21 2.87
CA PRO A 222 19.75 16.21 2.02
C PRO A 222 19.47 16.61 0.58
N PRO A 223 20.49 16.71 -0.30
CA PRO A 223 20.28 17.25 -1.62
C PRO A 223 19.35 16.30 -2.40
N LEU A 224 18.12 16.74 -2.63
CA LEU A 224 17.06 15.91 -3.20
C LEU A 224 17.34 15.53 -4.65
N ARG A 225 17.82 16.51 -5.41
CA ARG A 225 18.13 16.35 -6.83
C ARG A 225 19.10 15.18 -7.10
N PRO A 226 20.22 15.00 -6.37
CA PRO A 226 21.07 13.84 -6.55
C PRO A 226 20.44 12.53 -6.07
N ILE A 227 19.60 12.53 -5.02
CA ILE A 227 18.86 11.31 -4.62
C ILE A 227 17.94 10.87 -5.76
N LEU A 228 17.06 11.76 -6.25
CA LEU A 228 16.15 11.45 -7.36
C LEU A 228 16.91 11.05 -8.63
N LYS A 229 18.03 11.71 -8.96
CA LYS A 229 18.86 11.36 -10.12
C LYS A 229 19.48 9.97 -9.97
N LYS A 230 19.89 9.58 -8.76
CA LYS A 230 20.52 8.28 -8.49
C LYS A 230 19.48 7.15 -8.43
N THR A 231 18.30 7.41 -7.88
CA THR A 231 17.26 6.40 -7.66
C THR A 231 16.27 6.31 -8.81
N GLY A 232 16.26 7.25 -9.75
CA GLY A 232 15.27 7.35 -10.82
C GLY A 232 15.03 6.07 -11.62
N GLY A 233 16.07 5.26 -11.89
CA GLY A 233 15.91 3.98 -12.58
C GLY A 233 15.11 2.94 -11.77
N LEU A 234 15.42 2.78 -10.48
CA LEU A 234 14.67 1.91 -9.57
C LEU A 234 13.29 2.49 -9.24
N GLY A 235 13.20 3.82 -9.11
CA GLY A 235 11.95 4.54 -8.92
C GLY A 235 10.97 4.33 -10.08
N PHE A 236 11.45 4.39 -11.33
CA PHE A 236 10.65 4.05 -12.51
C PHE A 236 10.17 2.60 -12.47
N CYS A 237 11.04 1.65 -12.08
CA CYS A 237 10.66 0.25 -11.94
C CYS A 237 9.51 0.08 -10.93
N VAL A 238 9.64 0.68 -9.73
CA VAL A 238 8.60 0.64 -8.70
C VAL A 238 7.31 1.29 -9.19
N LEU A 239 7.38 2.49 -9.73
CA LEU A 239 6.22 3.21 -10.23
C LEU A 239 5.47 2.39 -11.29
N TYR A 240 6.19 1.86 -12.28
CA TYR A 240 5.58 1.08 -13.37
C TYR A 240 5.01 -0.25 -12.88
N LEU A 241 5.70 -0.93 -11.95
CA LEU A 241 5.21 -2.16 -11.31
C LEU A 241 3.85 -1.94 -10.66
N PHE A 242 3.76 -0.94 -9.78
CA PHE A 242 2.51 -0.64 -9.07
C PHE A 242 1.45 -0.03 -9.99
N LEU A 243 1.84 0.65 -11.07
CA LEU A 243 0.91 1.12 -12.10
C LEU A 243 0.20 -0.06 -12.78
N ILE A 244 0.95 -1.02 -13.32
CA ILE A 244 0.36 -2.19 -13.99
C ILE A 244 -0.45 -3.04 -13.00
N THR A 245 0.08 -3.26 -11.80
CA THR A 245 -0.63 -4.03 -10.77
C THR A 245 -1.93 -3.35 -10.34
N SER A 246 -1.93 -2.05 -10.05
CA SER A 246 -3.13 -1.29 -9.65
C SER A 246 -4.12 -1.13 -10.81
N LEU A 247 -3.63 -1.11 -12.05
CA LEU A 247 -4.46 -1.11 -13.25
C LEU A 247 -5.29 -2.39 -13.40
N ILE A 248 -4.71 -3.54 -13.05
CA ILE A 248 -5.36 -4.86 -13.15
C ILE A 248 -6.12 -5.21 -11.86
N PHE A 249 -5.45 -5.15 -10.71
CA PHE A 249 -5.98 -5.53 -9.40
C PHE A 249 -6.29 -4.30 -8.54
N PRO A 250 -7.49 -4.19 -7.94
CA PRO A 250 -8.57 -5.17 -7.97
C PRO A 250 -9.54 -4.99 -9.17
N ALA A 251 -9.60 -3.80 -9.77
CA ALA A 251 -10.72 -3.37 -10.61
C ALA A 251 -11.04 -4.29 -11.80
N VAL A 252 -10.02 -4.78 -12.51
CA VAL A 252 -10.24 -5.71 -13.64
C VAL A 252 -10.53 -7.11 -13.13
N CYS A 253 -9.76 -7.59 -12.16
CA CYS A 253 -9.88 -8.95 -11.63
C CYS A 253 -11.22 -9.21 -10.91
N THR A 254 -11.83 -8.22 -10.27
CA THR A 254 -13.10 -8.40 -9.55
C THR A 254 -14.29 -8.61 -10.48
N ASN A 255 -14.17 -8.18 -11.73
CA ASN A 255 -15.19 -8.30 -12.76
C ASN A 255 -15.01 -9.59 -13.60
N ILE A 256 -13.98 -10.40 -13.31
CA ILE A 256 -13.83 -11.70 -13.94
C ILE A 256 -14.70 -12.72 -13.20
N GLU A 257 -15.66 -13.29 -13.92
CA GLU A 257 -16.60 -14.27 -13.37
C GLU A 257 -16.27 -15.69 -13.84
N SER A 258 -16.64 -16.70 -13.04
CA SER A 258 -16.53 -18.10 -13.44
C SER A 258 -17.41 -18.38 -14.67
N LEU A 259 -16.89 -19.15 -15.61
CA LEU A 259 -17.65 -19.64 -16.76
C LEU A 259 -18.78 -20.60 -16.34
N HIS A 260 -18.67 -21.19 -15.15
CA HIS A 260 -19.65 -22.11 -14.58
C HIS A 260 -20.56 -21.42 -13.54
N LYS A 261 -20.74 -20.10 -13.63
CA LYS A 261 -21.62 -19.34 -12.74
C LYS A 261 -23.06 -19.88 -12.75
N ASP A 262 -23.54 -20.34 -13.91
CA ASP A 262 -24.89 -20.89 -14.09
C ASP A 262 -25.10 -22.26 -13.43
N SER A 263 -24.04 -22.92 -12.94
CA SER A 263 -24.15 -24.19 -12.21
C SER A 263 -24.83 -24.04 -10.85
N GLY A 264 -25.03 -22.81 -10.36
CA GLY A 264 -25.65 -22.54 -9.05
C GLY A 264 -24.78 -22.90 -7.84
N SER A 265 -23.53 -23.34 -8.06
CA SER A 265 -22.60 -23.68 -6.98
C SER A 265 -22.14 -22.41 -6.24
N PRO A 266 -22.14 -22.39 -4.90
CA PRO A 266 -21.58 -21.28 -4.12
C PRO A 266 -20.10 -21.01 -4.45
N TRP A 267 -19.37 -22.03 -4.90
CA TRP A 267 -17.95 -21.94 -5.28
C TRP A 267 -17.72 -21.09 -6.53
N THR A 268 -18.61 -21.18 -7.51
CA THR A 268 -18.49 -20.45 -8.78
C THR A 268 -19.15 -19.07 -8.73
N THR A 269 -20.08 -18.86 -7.80
CA THR A 269 -20.89 -17.63 -7.68
C THR A 269 -20.38 -16.70 -6.58
N THR A 270 -20.29 -17.19 -5.35
CA THR A 270 -20.00 -16.37 -4.17
C THR A 270 -18.51 -16.34 -3.84
N PHE A 271 -17.85 -17.50 -3.87
CA PHE A 271 -16.47 -17.64 -3.41
C PHE A 271 -15.42 -17.46 -4.49
N PHE A 272 -15.79 -17.52 -5.78
CA PHE A 272 -14.86 -17.44 -6.89
C PHE A 272 -13.97 -16.19 -6.81
N VAL A 273 -14.55 -14.99 -6.83
CA VAL A 273 -13.79 -13.73 -6.80
C VAL A 273 -12.95 -13.58 -5.52
N PRO A 274 -13.48 -13.77 -4.30
CA PRO A 274 -12.68 -13.77 -3.07
C PRO A 274 -11.48 -14.73 -3.10
N LEU A 275 -11.66 -15.95 -3.62
CA LEU A 275 -10.58 -16.95 -3.74
C LEU A 275 -9.57 -16.58 -4.82
N THR A 276 -10.03 -16.45 -6.06
CA THR A 276 -9.15 -16.33 -7.23
C THR A 276 -8.52 -14.96 -7.36
N THR A 277 -9.21 -13.90 -6.92
CA THR A 277 -8.72 -12.53 -7.05
C THR A 277 -8.03 -12.06 -5.79
N PHE A 278 -8.66 -12.16 -4.62
CA PHE A 278 -8.09 -11.58 -3.40
C PHE A 278 -7.12 -12.51 -2.69
N LEU A 279 -7.54 -13.73 -2.31
CA LEU A 279 -6.69 -14.64 -1.55
C LEU A 279 -5.48 -15.08 -2.38
N LEU A 280 -5.72 -15.52 -3.61
CA LEU A 280 -4.66 -16.03 -4.48
C LEU A 280 -3.62 -14.96 -4.82
N TYR A 281 -4.05 -13.73 -5.14
CA TYR A 281 -3.13 -12.62 -5.39
C TYR A 281 -2.28 -12.31 -4.17
N ASN A 282 -2.89 -12.16 -2.98
CA ASN A 282 -2.16 -11.81 -1.76
C ASN A 282 -1.18 -12.91 -1.36
N PHE A 283 -1.58 -14.18 -1.46
CA PHE A 283 -0.72 -15.33 -1.19
C PHE A 283 0.44 -15.41 -2.19
N ALA A 284 0.16 -15.25 -3.48
CA ALA A 284 1.18 -15.20 -4.53
C ALA A 284 2.16 -14.03 -4.33
N ASP A 285 1.65 -12.83 -3.99
CA ASP A 285 2.49 -11.67 -3.64
C ASP A 285 3.40 -11.99 -2.46
N LEU A 286 2.85 -12.56 -1.38
CA LEU A 286 3.62 -13.00 -0.22
C LEU A 286 4.73 -13.99 -0.59
N CYS A 287 4.42 -15.02 -1.38
CA CYS A 287 5.41 -15.97 -1.88
C CYS A 287 6.50 -15.25 -2.68
N GLY A 288 6.14 -14.33 -3.57
CA GLY A 288 7.09 -13.53 -4.35
C GLY A 288 8.04 -12.73 -3.47
N ARG A 289 7.53 -12.06 -2.42
CA ARG A 289 8.35 -11.32 -1.45
C ARG A 289 9.25 -12.25 -0.65
N GLN A 290 8.76 -13.42 -0.29
CA GLN A 290 9.53 -14.39 0.49
C GLN A 290 10.68 -15.01 -0.32
N ILE A 291 10.49 -15.25 -1.63
CA ILE A 291 11.56 -15.76 -2.51
C ILE A 291 12.76 -14.80 -2.53
N THR A 292 12.55 -13.48 -2.42
CA THR A 292 13.64 -12.50 -2.36
C THR A 292 14.52 -12.60 -1.10
N ALA A 293 14.11 -13.37 -0.09
CA ALA A 293 14.96 -13.71 1.06
C ALA A 293 16.17 -14.55 0.64
N TRP A 294 15.94 -15.47 -0.29
CA TRP A 294 16.91 -16.48 -0.71
C TRP A 294 17.54 -16.13 -2.04
N VAL A 295 16.78 -15.56 -2.97
CA VAL A 295 17.22 -15.28 -4.34
C VAL A 295 17.01 -13.82 -4.69
N GLN A 296 18.10 -13.06 -4.76
CA GLN A 296 18.09 -11.62 -5.09
C GLN A 296 18.68 -11.38 -6.49
N VAL A 297 17.94 -11.80 -7.52
CA VAL A 297 18.33 -11.69 -8.93
C VAL A 297 17.13 -11.14 -9.71
N PRO A 298 17.28 -10.16 -10.61
CA PRO A 298 18.52 -9.53 -11.08
C PRO A 298 19.03 -8.44 -10.13
N GLY A 299 20.34 -8.22 -10.11
CA GLY A 299 20.97 -7.22 -9.24
C GLY A 299 20.60 -5.76 -9.57
N PRO A 300 20.90 -4.80 -8.69
CA PRO A 300 20.41 -3.41 -8.74
C PRO A 300 20.84 -2.61 -9.97
N LYS A 301 21.95 -2.99 -10.63
CA LYS A 301 22.47 -2.33 -11.84
C LYS A 301 22.08 -3.05 -13.14
N SER A 302 21.38 -4.19 -13.04
CA SER A 302 21.05 -5.01 -14.19
C SER A 302 19.92 -4.39 -15.00
N LYS A 303 20.10 -4.35 -16.34
CA LYS A 303 19.03 -3.94 -17.28
C LYS A 303 17.90 -4.96 -17.38
N VAL A 304 18.07 -6.16 -16.82
CA VAL A 304 17.03 -7.19 -16.77
C VAL A 304 15.86 -6.76 -15.89
N LEU A 305 16.11 -6.03 -14.81
CA LEU A 305 15.05 -5.57 -13.90
C LEU A 305 14.00 -4.71 -14.61
N PRO A 306 14.35 -3.58 -15.27
CA PRO A 306 13.36 -2.80 -16.03
C PRO A 306 12.73 -3.59 -17.18
N GLY A 307 13.48 -4.51 -17.82
CA GLY A 307 12.92 -5.40 -18.85
C GLY A 307 11.78 -6.29 -18.33
N LEU A 308 11.98 -6.95 -17.18
CA LEU A 308 10.94 -7.76 -16.52
C LEU A 308 9.75 -6.92 -16.06
N VAL A 309 10.01 -5.69 -15.60
CA VAL A 309 8.94 -4.75 -15.21
C VAL A 309 8.08 -4.35 -16.41
N LEU A 310 8.69 -4.02 -17.56
CA LEU A 310 7.97 -3.69 -18.78
C LEU A 310 7.22 -4.89 -19.37
N LEU A 311 7.78 -6.10 -19.23
CA LEU A 311 7.13 -7.34 -19.68
C LEU A 311 5.78 -7.59 -18.98
N ARG A 312 5.56 -7.05 -17.77
CA ARG A 312 4.26 -7.15 -17.08
C ARG A 312 3.11 -6.53 -17.85
N SER A 313 3.39 -5.61 -18.78
CA SER A 313 2.34 -5.02 -19.62
C SER A 313 1.64 -6.05 -20.49
N CYS A 314 2.27 -7.19 -20.78
CA CYS A 314 1.63 -8.33 -21.42
C CYS A 314 0.54 -8.98 -20.56
N LEU A 315 0.54 -8.78 -19.23
CA LEU A 315 -0.53 -9.28 -18.36
C LEU A 315 -1.84 -8.51 -18.59
N VAL A 316 -1.80 -7.22 -18.92
CA VAL A 316 -3.00 -6.40 -19.16
C VAL A 316 -3.93 -7.02 -20.20
N PRO A 317 -3.49 -7.30 -21.45
CA PRO A 317 -4.36 -7.93 -22.44
C PRO A 317 -4.79 -9.35 -22.02
N LEU A 318 -3.94 -10.12 -21.32
CA LEU A 318 -4.32 -11.45 -20.83
C LEU A 318 -5.54 -11.41 -19.91
N PHE A 319 -5.59 -10.46 -18.97
CA PHE A 319 -6.75 -10.25 -18.09
C PHE A 319 -7.96 -9.70 -18.85
N VAL A 320 -7.76 -8.78 -19.80
CA VAL A 320 -8.85 -8.25 -20.65
C VAL A 320 -9.53 -9.34 -21.48
N PHE A 321 -8.81 -10.40 -21.86
CA PHE A 321 -9.37 -11.53 -22.62
C PHE A 321 -9.90 -12.71 -21.78
N CYS A 322 -9.82 -12.64 -20.44
CA CYS A 322 -10.49 -13.57 -19.52
C CYS A 322 -12.02 -13.37 -19.52
N ASN A 323 -12.81 -14.13 -18.75
CA ASN A 323 -14.27 -13.91 -18.69
C ASN A 323 -14.68 -12.69 -17.84
N TYR A 324 -14.30 -11.48 -18.26
CA TYR A 324 -14.73 -10.20 -17.68
C TYR A 324 -16.21 -9.94 -17.98
N GLN A 325 -16.99 -9.46 -17.01
CA GLN A 325 -18.40 -9.10 -17.12
C GLN A 325 -18.72 -7.80 -16.36
N PRO A 326 -19.60 -6.92 -16.87
CA PRO A 326 -20.24 -6.95 -18.20
C PRO A 326 -19.27 -6.51 -19.31
N ARG A 327 -19.41 -7.08 -20.51
CA ARG A 327 -18.68 -6.65 -21.72
C ARG A 327 -19.58 -5.80 -22.60
N VAL A 328 -19.19 -4.55 -22.85
CA VAL A 328 -19.98 -3.64 -23.70
C VAL A 328 -19.31 -3.45 -25.06
N ARG A 329 -17.97 -3.38 -25.10
CA ARG A 329 -17.22 -3.09 -26.34
C ARG A 329 -16.39 -4.26 -26.83
N LEU A 330 -15.85 -5.09 -25.94
CA LEU A 330 -15.07 -6.29 -26.31
C LEU A 330 -15.87 -7.58 -26.10
N ALA A 331 -16.47 -8.12 -27.17
CA ALA A 331 -17.27 -9.34 -27.10
C ALA A 331 -16.45 -10.65 -27.01
N THR A 332 -15.18 -10.64 -27.42
CA THR A 332 -14.39 -11.88 -27.55
C THR A 332 -13.77 -12.32 -26.24
N VAL A 333 -14.15 -13.52 -25.77
CA VAL A 333 -13.45 -14.24 -24.68
C VAL A 333 -12.54 -15.30 -25.30
N VAL A 334 -11.23 -15.12 -25.15
CA VAL A 334 -10.21 -16.03 -25.69
C VAL A 334 -9.97 -17.19 -24.72
N PHE A 335 -9.90 -16.89 -23.43
CA PHE A 335 -9.59 -17.86 -22.38
C PHE A 335 -10.87 -18.51 -21.82
N ARG A 336 -11.27 -19.63 -22.41
CA ARG A 336 -12.51 -20.37 -22.07
C ARG A 336 -12.33 -21.41 -20.95
N SER A 337 -11.57 -21.08 -19.91
CA SER A 337 -11.43 -21.92 -18.72
C SER A 337 -11.14 -21.06 -17.49
N ASP A 338 -11.71 -21.44 -16.34
CA ASP A 338 -11.49 -20.77 -15.05
C ASP A 338 -10.05 -20.95 -14.53
N VAL A 339 -9.26 -21.84 -15.14
CA VAL A 339 -7.84 -22.04 -14.81
C VAL A 339 -6.98 -20.84 -15.23
N TYR A 340 -7.31 -20.17 -16.33
CA TYR A 340 -6.54 -19.04 -16.85
C TYR A 340 -6.50 -17.83 -15.89
N PRO A 341 -7.63 -17.30 -15.38
CA PRO A 341 -7.60 -16.19 -14.42
C PRO A 341 -6.89 -16.55 -13.11
N VAL A 342 -6.93 -17.82 -12.67
CA VAL A 342 -6.16 -18.32 -11.53
C VAL A 342 -4.65 -18.23 -11.82
N LEU A 343 -4.20 -18.76 -12.96
CA LEU A 343 -2.79 -18.73 -13.35
C LEU A 343 -2.27 -17.29 -13.53
N PHE A 344 -3.04 -16.43 -14.19
CA PHE A 344 -2.63 -15.04 -14.40
C PHE A 344 -2.61 -14.25 -13.09
N THR A 345 -3.52 -14.52 -12.15
CA THR A 345 -3.50 -13.86 -10.84
C THR A 345 -2.32 -14.32 -9.98
N CYS A 346 -2.00 -15.62 -9.99
CA CYS A 346 -0.75 -16.13 -9.39
C CYS A 346 0.48 -15.45 -9.99
N LEU A 347 0.54 -15.37 -11.32
CA LEU A 347 1.67 -14.75 -12.01
C LEU A 347 1.78 -13.25 -11.66
N LEU A 348 0.66 -12.51 -11.66
CA LEU A 348 0.59 -11.11 -11.30
C LEU A 348 1.10 -10.86 -9.88
N GLY A 349 0.62 -11.65 -8.91
CA GLY A 349 1.01 -11.58 -7.50
C GLY A 349 2.48 -11.94 -7.29
N LEU A 350 2.92 -13.12 -7.74
CA LEU A 350 4.32 -13.58 -7.59
C LEU A 350 5.32 -12.59 -8.15
N SER A 351 5.08 -12.14 -9.39
CA SER A 351 5.97 -11.19 -10.03
C SER A 351 5.90 -9.81 -9.37
N ASN A 352 4.76 -9.40 -8.79
CA ASN A 352 4.64 -8.13 -8.07
C ASN A 352 5.45 -8.18 -6.79
N GLY A 353 5.26 -9.22 -5.99
CA GLY A 353 5.97 -9.41 -4.73
C GLY A 353 7.47 -9.49 -4.93
N TYR A 354 7.91 -10.27 -5.92
CA TYR A 354 9.33 -10.44 -6.22
C TYR A 354 9.99 -9.14 -6.71
N LEU A 355 9.50 -8.56 -7.80
CA LEU A 355 10.14 -7.40 -8.43
C LEU A 355 10.01 -6.12 -7.59
N SER A 356 8.87 -5.92 -6.91
CA SER A 356 8.70 -4.76 -6.03
C SER A 356 9.64 -4.82 -4.83
N THR A 357 9.81 -6.01 -4.22
CA THR A 357 10.71 -6.17 -3.07
C THR A 357 12.16 -5.95 -3.47
N LEU A 358 12.61 -6.49 -4.61
CA LEU A 358 13.96 -6.21 -5.12
C LEU A 358 14.19 -4.71 -5.28
N ALA A 359 13.29 -4.01 -5.98
CA ALA A 359 13.46 -2.59 -6.25
C ALA A 359 13.42 -1.74 -4.96
N LEU A 360 12.50 -2.03 -4.03
CA LEU A 360 12.39 -1.31 -2.76
C LEU A 360 13.59 -1.56 -1.83
N VAL A 361 14.11 -2.78 -1.77
CA VAL A 361 15.29 -3.11 -0.94
C VAL A 361 16.58 -2.54 -1.56
N TYR A 362 16.70 -2.53 -2.89
CA TYR A 362 17.86 -1.97 -3.57
C TYR A 362 17.94 -0.44 -3.48
N GLY A 363 16.80 0.26 -3.46
CA GLY A 363 16.75 1.73 -3.47
C GLY A 363 17.65 2.39 -2.41
N PRO A 364 17.46 2.13 -1.11
CA PRO A 364 18.29 2.70 -0.05
C PRO A 364 19.75 2.21 -0.06
N LYS A 365 20.10 1.17 -0.82
CA LYS A 365 21.44 0.58 -0.86
C LYS A 365 22.33 1.10 -1.98
N ILE A 366 21.76 1.81 -2.95
CA ILE A 366 22.53 2.47 -4.02
C ILE A 366 22.97 3.90 -3.65
N VAL A 367 22.63 4.35 -2.45
CA VAL A 367 22.98 5.65 -1.87
C VAL A 367 23.82 5.49 -0.59
N PRO A 368 24.59 6.52 -0.18
CA PRO A 368 25.24 6.53 1.13
C PRO A 368 24.24 6.36 2.28
N ARG A 369 24.69 5.75 3.39
CA ARG A 369 23.83 5.44 4.55
C ARG A 369 23.14 6.67 5.14
N GLU A 370 23.78 7.84 5.06
CA GLU A 370 23.21 9.13 5.49
C GLU A 370 21.95 9.54 4.69
N LEU A 371 21.86 9.12 3.42
CA LEU A 371 20.73 9.43 2.54
C LEU A 371 19.76 8.25 2.39
N ALA A 372 20.02 7.13 3.06
CA ALA A 372 19.24 5.90 2.93
C ALA A 372 17.80 6.07 3.46
N GLU A 373 17.61 6.82 4.56
CA GLU A 373 16.28 7.11 5.10
C GLU A 373 15.45 7.94 4.11
N ALA A 374 16.00 9.08 3.67
CA ALA A 374 15.35 9.94 2.69
C ALA A 374 15.05 9.16 1.39
N THR A 375 15.94 8.27 0.97
CA THR A 375 15.73 7.41 -0.20
C THR A 375 14.58 6.42 0.00
N GLY A 376 14.45 5.79 1.17
CA GLY A 376 13.31 4.92 1.48
C GLY A 376 11.97 5.65 1.40
N VAL A 377 11.92 6.90 1.87
CA VAL A 377 10.75 7.76 1.73
C VAL A 377 10.45 8.08 0.25
N VAL A 378 11.48 8.42 -0.54
CA VAL A 378 11.34 8.67 -2.00
C VAL A 378 10.87 7.42 -2.74
N MET A 379 11.34 6.23 -2.38
CA MET A 379 10.88 4.97 -2.97
C MET A 379 9.40 4.70 -2.66
N SER A 380 8.97 5.01 -1.43
CA SER A 380 7.55 4.97 -1.05
C SER A 380 6.71 5.96 -1.86
N PHE A 381 7.27 7.13 -2.16
CA PHE A 381 6.62 8.14 -3.02
C PHE A 381 6.41 7.62 -4.46
N TYR A 382 7.41 6.98 -5.07
CA TYR A 382 7.25 6.35 -6.39
C TYR A 382 6.18 5.25 -6.39
N MET A 383 6.12 4.44 -5.34
CA MET A 383 5.08 3.42 -5.15
C MET A 383 3.68 4.05 -5.11
N SER A 384 3.48 5.12 -4.31
CA SER A 384 2.18 5.78 -4.20
C SER A 384 1.73 6.43 -5.51
N ILE A 385 2.64 7.04 -6.27
CA ILE A 385 2.32 7.57 -7.60
C ILE A 385 1.87 6.43 -8.53
N GLY A 386 2.59 5.31 -8.54
CA GLY A 386 2.23 4.14 -9.34
C GLY A 386 0.83 3.62 -9.02
N LEU A 387 0.50 3.50 -7.73
CA LEU A 387 -0.82 3.06 -7.27
C LEU A 387 -1.94 3.99 -7.77
N VAL A 388 -1.77 5.31 -7.65
CA VAL A 388 -2.77 6.31 -8.03
C VAL A 388 -2.93 6.43 -9.55
N LEU A 389 -1.83 6.44 -10.29
CA LEU A 389 -1.90 6.43 -11.76
C LEU A 389 -2.54 5.14 -12.27
N GLY A 390 -2.17 3.99 -11.69
CA GLY A 390 -2.75 2.71 -12.07
C GLY A 390 -4.25 2.63 -11.80
N SER A 391 -4.73 3.13 -10.66
CA SER A 391 -6.17 3.15 -10.35
C SER A 391 -6.96 4.15 -11.20
N ALA A 392 -6.36 5.29 -11.57
CA ALA A 392 -6.96 6.21 -12.54
C ALA A 392 -7.07 5.55 -13.93
N CYS A 393 -6.01 4.87 -14.37
CA CYS A 393 -6.02 4.13 -15.63
C CYS A 393 -6.96 2.91 -15.61
N SER A 394 -7.15 2.26 -14.46
CA SER A 394 -8.07 1.12 -14.33
C SER A 394 -9.50 1.53 -14.63
N ALA A 395 -9.94 2.71 -14.18
CA ALA A 395 -11.27 3.23 -14.46
C ALA A 395 -11.48 3.42 -15.98
N LEU A 396 -10.47 3.97 -16.68
CA LEU A 396 -10.49 4.11 -18.13
C LEU A 396 -10.55 2.75 -18.83
N LEU A 397 -9.75 1.78 -18.36
CA LEU A 397 -9.73 0.43 -18.93
C LEU A 397 -11.06 -0.29 -18.72
N VAL A 398 -11.64 -0.23 -17.52
CA VAL A 398 -12.96 -0.78 -17.20
C VAL A 398 -14.04 -0.18 -18.08
N HIS A 399 -13.97 1.13 -18.37
CA HIS A 399 -14.87 1.73 -19.34
C HIS A 399 -14.67 1.16 -20.74
N LEU A 400 -13.43 0.90 -21.16
CA LEU A 400 -13.05 0.44 -22.50
C LEU A 400 -13.45 -0.99 -22.84
N ILE A 401 -13.55 -1.90 -21.86
CA ILE A 401 -13.99 -3.29 -22.02
C ILE A 401 -15.51 -3.34 -22.19
#